data_AF-A0A509EKV1-F1
#
_entry.id   AF-A0A509EKV1-F1
#
_cell.length_a   1.000
_cell.length_b   1.000
_cell.length_c   1.000
_cell.angle_alpha   90.00
_cell.angle_beta   90.00
_cell.angle_gamma   90.00
#
_symmetry.space_group_name_H-M   'P 1'
#
loop_
_entity.id
_entity.type
_entity.pdbx_description
1 polymer ?
#
loop_
_entity_poly.entity_id
_entity_poly.type
_entity_poly.pdbx_seq_one_letter_code
_entity_poly.pdbx_strand_id
1 'polypeptide(L)'
;MDMRARRAARELRSYLELLYGSQPALRIVQHPTPEGQTFIRLSCTGLEPPMPGDTGDDGQTYSDVPPHAFTRRHMDVVTQIAERYVAIRSDRYLPGGGLVPEDHGDMCDRMWAEYGELFPSGTVEVGVPWQELACAGASTMRFHGVLNGIVTTQLKSKFASLRWYMSGKNNVDTEMLELIRSALETLSVVVCEHCGAPGIHRPGGWHIILCDSCHEVREQERKAAKAKNKKGG
;
A
#
# COMPACT_ATOMS: atom_id res chain seq x y z
N MET A 1 10.07 -7.49 -20.68
CA MET A 1 10.23 -6.60 -19.52
C MET A 1 11.68 -6.14 -19.42
N ASP A 2 11.87 -4.82 -19.42
CA ASP A 2 13.13 -4.18 -19.03
C ASP A 2 13.43 -4.36 -17.53
N MET A 3 14.53 -3.81 -17.04
CA MET A 3 14.95 -3.95 -15.64
C MET A 3 13.96 -3.33 -14.65
N ARG A 4 13.37 -2.16 -14.97
CA ARG A 4 12.39 -1.46 -14.12
C ARG A 4 11.10 -2.26 -14.05
N ALA A 5 10.63 -2.78 -15.18
CA ALA A 5 9.45 -3.61 -15.25
C ALA A 5 9.62 -4.95 -14.51
N ARG A 6 10.80 -5.58 -14.60
CA ARG A 6 11.10 -6.78 -13.79
C ARG A 6 11.10 -6.48 -12.30
N ARG A 7 11.60 -5.30 -11.89
CA ARG A 7 11.58 -4.87 -10.50
C ARG A 7 10.15 -4.64 -10.00
N ALA A 8 9.36 -3.89 -10.77
CA ALA A 8 7.94 -3.67 -10.52
C ALA A 8 7.19 -5.01 -10.37
N ALA A 9 7.41 -5.94 -11.29
CA ALA A 9 6.77 -7.26 -11.27
C ALA A 9 7.17 -8.09 -10.04
N ARG A 10 8.42 -8.02 -9.59
CA ARG A 10 8.84 -8.66 -8.34
C ARG A 10 8.14 -8.05 -7.13
N GLU A 11 8.05 -6.72 -7.07
CA GLU A 11 7.40 -6.02 -5.96
C GLU A 11 5.90 -6.35 -5.88
N LEU A 12 5.21 -6.32 -7.03
CA LEU A 12 3.80 -6.74 -7.14
C LEU A 12 3.59 -8.17 -6.67
N ARG A 13 4.42 -9.10 -7.13
CA ARG A 13 4.39 -10.50 -6.69
C ARG A 13 4.56 -10.60 -5.18
N SER A 14 5.56 -9.92 -4.62
CA SER A 14 5.85 -9.98 -3.19
C SER A 14 4.70 -9.49 -2.32
N TYR A 15 3.98 -8.43 -2.68
CA TYR A 15 2.78 -8.04 -1.91
C TYR A 15 1.71 -9.12 -1.94
N LEU A 16 1.42 -9.66 -3.12
CA LEU A 16 0.38 -10.67 -3.29
C LEU A 16 0.74 -11.98 -2.57
N GLU A 17 2.02 -12.37 -2.59
CA GLU A 17 2.47 -13.58 -1.90
C GLU A 17 2.55 -13.41 -0.38
N LEU A 18 2.80 -12.20 0.12
CA LEU A 18 2.69 -11.91 1.56
C LEU A 18 1.24 -11.98 2.05
N LEU A 19 0.26 -11.64 1.21
CA LEU A 19 -1.17 -11.67 1.58
C LEU A 19 -1.81 -13.04 1.39
N TYR A 20 -1.44 -13.75 0.33
CA TYR A 20 -2.16 -14.93 -0.15
C TYR A 20 -1.28 -16.18 -0.25
N GLY A 21 -0.09 -16.16 0.36
CA GLY A 21 0.85 -17.27 0.32
C GLY A 21 1.50 -17.47 -1.06
N SER A 22 2.16 -18.61 -1.27
CA SER A 22 2.84 -18.90 -2.54
C SER A 22 1.87 -18.97 -3.72
N GLN A 23 2.15 -18.25 -4.80
CA GLN A 23 1.27 -18.14 -5.97
C GLN A 23 1.97 -18.65 -7.26
N PRO A 24 2.09 -19.98 -7.45
CA PRO A 24 2.76 -20.57 -8.61
C PRO A 24 2.01 -20.32 -9.93
N ALA A 25 0.69 -20.13 -9.85
CA ALA A 25 -0.17 -19.79 -10.99
C ALA A 25 -0.13 -18.30 -11.37
N LEU A 26 0.36 -17.42 -10.49
CA LEU A 26 0.39 -15.97 -10.74
C LEU A 26 1.23 -15.65 -11.97
N ARG A 27 0.64 -14.92 -12.91
CA ARG A 27 1.28 -14.37 -14.10
C ARG A 27 1.19 -12.85 -14.02
N ILE A 28 2.28 -12.17 -14.34
CA ILE A 28 2.37 -10.71 -14.37
C ILE A 28 2.75 -10.30 -15.78
N VAL A 29 1.94 -9.42 -16.37
CA VAL A 29 2.10 -8.93 -17.75
C VAL A 29 2.37 -7.43 -17.70
N GLN A 30 3.37 -6.99 -18.45
CA GLN A 30 3.65 -5.57 -18.65
C GLN A 30 2.83 -5.06 -19.83
N HIS A 31 2.20 -3.91 -19.64
CA HIS A 31 1.46 -3.21 -20.69
C HIS A 31 2.30 -2.06 -21.27
N PRO A 32 2.02 -1.64 -22.51
CA PRO A 32 2.59 -0.42 -23.06
C PRO A 32 2.32 0.77 -22.13
N THR A 33 3.37 1.55 -21.89
CA THR A 33 3.25 2.81 -21.14
C THR A 33 2.83 3.89 -22.13
N PRO A 34 1.75 4.66 -21.85
CA PRO A 34 1.36 5.78 -22.67
C PRO A 34 2.50 6.78 -22.86
N GLU A 35 2.50 7.46 -24.01
CA GLU A 35 3.51 8.48 -24.31
C GLU A 35 3.51 9.58 -23.24
N GLY A 36 4.70 9.96 -22.77
CA GLY A 36 4.87 10.96 -21.71
C GLY A 36 4.73 10.44 -20.27
N GLN A 37 4.38 9.17 -20.05
CA GLN A 37 4.35 8.57 -18.70
C GLN A 37 5.65 7.82 -18.41
N THR A 38 6.16 7.97 -17.19
CA THR A 38 7.39 7.32 -16.73
C THR A 38 7.15 6.02 -15.98
N PHE A 39 5.91 5.77 -15.55
CA PHE A 39 5.56 4.62 -14.71
C PHE A 39 5.30 3.34 -15.50
N ILE A 40 5.55 2.19 -14.87
CA ILE A 40 5.33 0.86 -15.42
C ILE A 40 3.88 0.43 -15.14
N ARG A 41 3.16 0.06 -16.20
CA ARG A 41 1.83 -0.57 -16.08
C ARG A 41 1.94 -2.08 -16.10
N LEU A 42 1.38 -2.72 -15.08
CA LEU A 42 1.30 -4.16 -14.94
C LEU A 42 -0.15 -4.59 -14.78
N SER A 43 -0.45 -5.82 -15.17
CA SER A 43 -1.61 -6.55 -14.67
C SER A 43 -1.20 -7.95 -14.23
N CYS A 44 -1.96 -8.57 -13.35
CA CYS A 44 -1.76 -9.95 -13.00
C CYS A 44 -3.01 -10.82 -13.14
N THR A 45 -2.78 -12.11 -13.37
CA THR A 45 -3.81 -13.14 -13.50
C THR A 45 -3.36 -14.41 -12.78
N GLY A 46 -4.29 -15.33 -12.50
CA GLY A 46 -3.96 -16.59 -11.84
C GLY A 46 -3.66 -16.46 -10.34
N LEU A 47 -4.13 -15.39 -9.70
CA LEU A 47 -4.17 -15.31 -8.24
C LEU A 47 -5.26 -16.25 -7.71
N GLU A 48 -4.90 -17.09 -6.75
CA GLU A 48 -5.77 -18.09 -6.13
C GLU A 48 -5.88 -17.82 -4.62
N PRO A 49 -7.05 -18.03 -3.99
CA PRO A 49 -7.17 -17.90 -2.55
C PRO A 49 -6.24 -18.90 -1.84
N PRO A 50 -5.71 -18.56 -0.67
CA PRO A 50 -4.90 -19.50 0.11
C PRO A 50 -5.73 -20.75 0.46
N MET A 51 -5.04 -21.89 0.59
CA MET A 51 -5.69 -23.14 0.97
C MET A 51 -6.29 -23.02 2.38
N PRO A 52 -7.47 -23.62 2.65
CA PRO A 52 -8.04 -23.65 4.00
C PRO A 52 -7.06 -24.32 4.98
N GLY A 53 -6.52 -23.53 5.92
CA GLY A 53 -5.50 -23.98 6.89
C GLY A 53 -4.20 -23.18 6.87
N ASP A 54 -3.89 -22.48 5.78
CA ASP A 54 -2.74 -21.55 5.69
C ASP A 54 -3.04 -20.16 6.28
N THR A 55 -4.30 -19.89 6.64
CA THR A 55 -4.76 -18.61 7.21
C THR A 55 -4.82 -18.62 8.75
N GLY A 56 -4.12 -19.55 9.40
CA GLY A 56 -3.91 -19.48 10.85
C GLY A 56 -3.26 -18.14 11.21
N ASP A 57 -3.46 -17.67 12.46
CA ASP A 57 -2.84 -16.45 13.01
C ASP A 57 -1.42 -16.29 12.46
N ASP A 58 -1.28 -15.42 11.45
CA ASP A 58 -0.05 -15.31 10.69
C ASP A 58 1.01 -14.57 11.51
N GLY A 59 0.61 -14.01 12.67
CA GLY A 59 1.42 -13.11 13.48
C GLY A 59 1.81 -11.83 12.73
N GLN A 60 1.23 -11.59 11.55
CA GLN A 60 1.55 -10.52 10.62
C GLN A 60 0.49 -9.42 10.64
N THR A 61 -0.69 -9.68 11.20
CA THR A 61 -1.78 -8.72 11.28
C THR A 61 -2.28 -8.56 12.71
N TYR A 62 -2.33 -7.31 13.21
CA TYR A 62 -2.90 -7.02 14.54
C TYR A 62 -4.43 -7.08 14.54
N SER A 63 -5.06 -6.92 13.38
CA SER A 63 -6.51 -6.94 13.22
C SER A 63 -6.98 -8.25 12.61
N ASP A 64 -8.13 -8.75 13.07
CA ASP A 64 -8.81 -9.90 12.46
C ASP A 64 -8.89 -9.73 10.95
N VAL A 65 -8.43 -10.74 10.21
CA VAL A 65 -8.60 -10.79 8.75
C VAL A 65 -10.10 -10.80 8.46
N PRO A 66 -10.64 -9.82 7.69
CA PRO A 66 -12.06 -9.78 7.41
C PRO A 66 -12.52 -11.08 6.73
N PRO A 67 -13.71 -11.62 7.05
CA PRO A 67 -14.19 -12.88 6.46
C PRO A 67 -14.21 -12.87 4.92
N HIS A 68 -14.37 -11.69 4.32
CA HIS A 68 -14.42 -11.50 2.88
C HIS A 68 -13.05 -11.29 2.21
N ALA A 69 -11.95 -11.25 2.97
CA ALA A 69 -10.60 -10.97 2.45
C ALA A 69 -10.08 -12.01 1.44
N PHE A 70 -10.66 -13.21 1.45
CA PHE A 70 -10.34 -14.31 0.52
C PHE A 70 -11.43 -14.54 -0.53
N THR A 71 -12.46 -13.68 -0.58
CA THR A 71 -13.43 -13.73 -1.67
C THR A 71 -12.76 -13.28 -2.95
N ARG A 72 -13.16 -13.89 -4.08
CA ARG A 72 -12.58 -13.55 -5.39
C ARG A 72 -12.69 -12.05 -5.69
N ARG A 73 -13.85 -11.47 -5.40
CA ARG A 73 -14.14 -10.05 -5.63
C ARG A 73 -13.20 -9.14 -4.81
N HIS A 74 -12.92 -9.46 -3.55
CA HIS A 74 -11.99 -8.68 -2.73
C HIS A 74 -10.55 -8.81 -3.23
N MET A 75 -10.10 -10.03 -3.50
CA MET A 75 -8.75 -10.29 -4.04
C MET A 75 -8.50 -9.60 -5.37
N ASP A 76 -9.50 -9.55 -6.26
CA ASP A 76 -9.41 -8.83 -7.54
C ASP A 76 -9.28 -7.30 -7.32
N VAL A 77 -9.90 -6.74 -6.28
CA VAL A 77 -9.75 -5.31 -5.93
C VAL A 77 -8.41 -5.04 -5.25
N VAL A 78 -7.95 -5.89 -4.33
CA VAL A 78 -6.60 -5.81 -3.74
C VAL A 78 -5.54 -5.81 -4.83
N THR A 79 -5.69 -6.72 -5.81
CA THR A 79 -4.83 -6.81 -6.98
C THR A 79 -4.81 -5.52 -7.78
N GLN A 80 -5.98 -4.95 -8.10
CA GLN A 80 -6.08 -3.69 -8.84
C GLN A 80 -5.41 -2.52 -8.12
N ILE A 81 -5.50 -2.48 -6.79
CA ILE A 81 -4.83 -1.46 -5.97
C ILE A 81 -3.31 -1.72 -5.99
N ALA A 82 -2.85 -2.97 -5.81
CA ALA A 82 -1.44 -3.32 -5.82
C ALA A 82 -0.76 -3.00 -7.16
N GLU A 83 -1.43 -3.27 -8.28
CA GLU A 83 -0.97 -2.91 -9.63
C GLU A 83 -0.77 -1.40 -9.78
N ARG A 84 -1.75 -0.61 -9.34
CA ARG A 84 -1.69 0.86 -9.37
C ARG A 84 -0.62 1.41 -8.42
N TYR A 85 -0.50 0.80 -7.25
CA TYR A 85 0.49 1.17 -6.26
C TYR A 85 1.90 0.97 -6.83
N VAL A 86 2.20 -0.20 -7.36
CA VAL A 86 3.49 -0.48 -8.00
C VAL A 86 3.73 0.43 -9.20
N ALA A 87 2.70 0.77 -9.97
CA ALA A 87 2.82 1.75 -11.04
C ALA A 87 3.30 3.11 -10.50
N ILE A 88 2.60 3.70 -9.52
CA ILE A 88 2.97 4.97 -8.88
C ILE A 88 4.42 4.93 -8.38
N ARG A 89 4.82 3.83 -7.74
CA ARG A 89 6.15 3.66 -7.18
C ARG A 89 7.25 3.50 -8.23
N SER A 90 6.92 2.99 -9.40
CA SER A 90 7.92 2.57 -10.38
C SER A 90 8.75 3.70 -10.99
N ASP A 91 8.33 4.95 -10.80
CA ASP A 91 9.12 6.14 -11.09
C ASP A 91 10.42 6.18 -10.26
N ARG A 92 10.38 5.72 -9.00
CA ARG A 92 11.56 5.62 -8.13
C ARG A 92 12.57 4.55 -8.54
N TYR A 93 12.24 3.71 -9.53
CA TYR A 93 13.21 2.76 -10.08
C TYR A 93 14.15 3.40 -11.10
N LEU A 94 13.97 4.69 -11.41
CA LEU A 94 14.91 5.44 -12.24
C LEU A 94 16.28 5.54 -11.53
N PRO A 95 17.39 5.45 -12.28
CA PRO A 95 18.72 5.68 -11.72
C PRO A 95 18.78 7.00 -10.95
N GLY A 96 19.23 6.94 -9.69
CA GLY A 96 19.32 8.12 -8.81
C GLY A 96 18.05 8.49 -8.05
N GLY A 97 16.90 7.83 -8.30
CA GLY A 97 15.61 8.22 -7.71
C GLY A 97 15.36 7.82 -6.24
N GLY A 98 16.25 7.03 -5.64
CA GLY A 98 16.10 6.55 -4.26
C GLY A 98 14.88 5.61 -4.05
N LEU A 99 14.97 4.65 -3.12
CA LEU A 99 13.84 3.75 -2.83
C LEU A 99 12.98 4.24 -1.66
N VAL A 100 13.57 5.05 -0.80
CA VAL A 100 12.89 5.78 0.26
C VAL A 100 12.49 7.13 -0.33
N PRO A 101 11.21 7.53 -0.24
CA PRO A 101 10.83 8.88 -0.64
C PRO A 101 11.60 9.92 0.18
N GLU A 102 12.30 10.82 -0.49
CA GLU A 102 13.16 11.82 0.17
C GLU A 102 12.37 13.02 0.71
N ASP A 103 11.17 13.30 0.17
CA ASP A 103 10.34 14.44 0.59
C ASP A 103 8.86 14.06 0.74
N HIS A 104 8.29 14.48 1.87
CA HIS A 104 6.85 14.42 2.15
C HIS A 104 6.05 15.48 1.36
N GLY A 105 6.66 16.60 0.98
CA GLY A 105 6.03 17.71 0.26
C GLY A 105 5.58 17.34 -1.15
N ASP A 106 6.50 16.83 -1.97
CA ASP A 106 6.25 16.48 -3.38
C ASP A 106 5.13 15.43 -3.58
N MET A 107 4.94 14.53 -2.61
CA MET A 107 3.82 13.57 -2.68
C MET A 107 2.49 14.20 -2.28
N CYS A 108 2.46 15.00 -1.20
CA CYS A 108 1.27 15.73 -0.79
C CYS A 108 0.76 16.63 -1.93
N ASP A 109 1.66 17.35 -2.60
CA ASP A 109 1.32 18.23 -3.71
C ASP A 109 0.74 17.46 -4.90
N ARG A 110 1.33 16.32 -5.28
CA ARG A 110 0.79 15.45 -6.35
C ARG A 110 -0.57 14.86 -5.99
N MET A 111 -0.71 14.35 -4.77
CA MET A 111 -1.97 13.81 -4.25
C MET A 111 -3.07 14.86 -4.28
N TRP A 112 -2.76 16.10 -3.90
CA TRP A 112 -3.72 17.20 -3.90
C TRP A 112 -4.02 17.72 -5.31
N ALA A 113 -3.02 17.78 -6.19
CA ALA A 113 -3.21 18.19 -7.57
C ALA A 113 -4.18 17.26 -8.32
N GLU A 114 -4.13 15.94 -8.05
CA GLU A 114 -4.99 14.97 -8.72
C GLU A 114 -6.30 14.65 -7.98
N TYR A 115 -6.27 14.67 -6.65
CA TYR A 115 -7.35 14.18 -5.78
C TYR A 115 -7.70 15.16 -4.63
N GLY A 116 -7.44 16.46 -4.77
CA GLY A 116 -7.64 17.44 -3.69
C GLY A 116 -9.06 17.51 -3.12
N GLU A 117 -10.09 17.28 -3.94
CA GLU A 117 -11.48 17.18 -3.44
C GLU A 117 -11.68 15.96 -2.52
N LEU A 118 -11.02 14.84 -2.84
CA LEU A 118 -11.07 13.62 -2.04
C LEU A 118 -10.21 13.74 -0.77
N PHE A 119 -9.09 14.47 -0.82
CA PHE A 119 -8.15 14.60 0.30
C PHE A 119 -7.98 16.07 0.73
N PRO A 120 -8.93 16.61 1.50
CA PRO A 120 -8.79 17.96 2.03
C PRO A 120 -7.56 18.14 2.92
N SER A 121 -7.16 19.39 3.09
CA SER A 121 -6.06 19.74 3.99
C SER A 121 -6.23 19.20 5.40
N GLY A 122 -5.17 18.60 5.93
CA GLY A 122 -5.12 18.11 7.31
C GLY A 122 -5.83 16.78 7.56
N THR A 123 -6.38 16.12 6.54
CA THR A 123 -7.03 14.80 6.72
C THR A 123 -6.06 13.63 6.57
N VAL A 124 -4.83 13.88 6.10
CA VAL A 124 -3.83 12.85 5.78
C VAL A 124 -2.72 12.86 6.84
N GLU A 125 -2.66 11.79 7.63
CA GLU A 125 -1.75 11.61 8.77
C GLU A 125 -0.87 10.37 8.58
N VAL A 126 -0.44 10.11 7.34
CA VAL A 126 0.43 8.98 6.99
C VAL A 126 1.62 9.42 6.15
N GLY A 127 2.71 8.65 6.19
CA GLY A 127 3.90 8.91 5.39
C GLY A 127 3.68 8.64 3.89
N VAL A 128 4.61 9.15 3.06
CA VAL A 128 4.54 9.08 1.59
C VAL A 128 4.16 7.71 1.04
N PRO A 129 4.73 6.58 1.51
CA PRO A 129 4.36 5.28 0.98
C PRO A 129 2.88 4.94 1.08
N TRP A 130 2.21 5.39 2.14
CA TRP A 130 0.80 5.12 2.38
C TRP A 130 -0.10 6.21 1.77
N GLN A 131 0.44 7.40 1.48
CA GLN A 131 -0.21 8.38 0.62
C GLN A 131 -0.29 7.89 -0.83
N GLU A 132 0.80 7.34 -1.37
CA GLU A 132 0.82 6.67 -2.68
C GLU A 132 -0.16 5.48 -2.72
N LEU A 133 -0.24 4.71 -1.64
CA LEU A 133 -1.21 3.63 -1.51
C LEU A 133 -2.65 4.16 -1.55
N ALA A 134 -2.94 5.25 -0.83
CA ALA A 134 -4.25 5.91 -0.89
C ALA A 134 -4.57 6.46 -2.28
N CYS A 135 -3.57 7.00 -3.01
CA CYS A 135 -3.74 7.40 -4.42
C CYS A 135 -4.06 6.20 -5.33
N ALA A 136 -3.43 5.04 -5.10
CA ALA A 136 -3.80 3.81 -5.80
C ALA A 136 -5.25 3.38 -5.49
N GLY A 137 -5.69 3.53 -4.24
CA GLY A 137 -7.09 3.35 -3.84
C GLY A 137 -8.04 4.33 -4.55
N ALA A 138 -7.72 5.62 -4.58
CA ALA A 138 -8.50 6.66 -5.26
C ALA A 138 -8.60 6.42 -6.78
N SER A 139 -7.51 5.98 -7.41
CA SER A 139 -7.50 5.57 -8.82
C SER A 139 -8.40 4.36 -9.07
N THR A 140 -8.46 3.41 -8.13
CA THR A 140 -9.40 2.29 -8.17
C THR A 140 -10.84 2.77 -8.00
N MET A 141 -11.13 3.68 -7.07
CA MET A 141 -12.47 4.29 -6.91
C MET A 141 -12.92 5.02 -8.17
N ARG A 142 -12.02 5.76 -8.83
CA ARG A 142 -12.29 6.43 -10.11
C ARG A 142 -12.66 5.42 -11.19
N PHE A 143 -11.91 4.32 -11.29
CA PHE A 143 -12.17 3.26 -12.26
C PHE A 143 -13.55 2.60 -12.08
N HIS A 144 -13.97 2.38 -10.83
CA HIS A 144 -15.30 1.83 -10.51
C HIS A 144 -16.41 2.88 -10.47
N GLY A 145 -16.12 4.15 -10.74
CA GLY A 145 -17.13 5.22 -10.78
C GLY A 145 -17.66 5.67 -9.40
N VAL A 146 -16.95 5.36 -8.31
CA VAL A 146 -17.39 5.64 -6.92
C VAL A 146 -16.62 6.78 -6.23
N LEU A 147 -15.75 7.47 -6.98
CA LEU A 147 -14.96 8.59 -6.45
C LEU A 147 -15.81 9.85 -6.18
N ASN A 148 -16.83 10.07 -7.00
CA ASN A 148 -17.58 11.34 -7.01
C ASN A 148 -18.43 11.49 -5.75
N GLY A 149 -18.32 12.64 -5.08
CA GLY A 149 -19.13 12.96 -3.91
C GLY A 149 -18.66 12.29 -2.62
N ILE A 150 -17.46 11.70 -2.61
CA ILE A 150 -16.77 11.22 -1.42
C ILE A 150 -15.67 12.21 -1.02
N VAL A 151 -15.53 12.42 0.29
CA VAL A 151 -14.45 13.21 0.88
C VAL A 151 -13.83 12.46 2.05
N THR A 152 -12.51 12.46 2.13
CA THR A 152 -11.76 11.91 3.26
C THR A 152 -11.98 12.77 4.49
N THR A 153 -12.36 12.13 5.60
CA THR A 153 -12.43 12.81 6.91
C THR A 153 -11.16 12.55 7.71
N GLN A 154 -10.56 11.37 7.56
CA GLN A 154 -9.27 11.04 8.16
C GLN A 154 -8.61 9.85 7.45
N LEU A 155 -7.31 9.93 7.23
CA LEU A 155 -6.46 8.85 6.73
C LEU A 155 -5.26 8.72 7.66
N LYS A 156 -5.17 7.62 8.42
CA LYS A 156 -4.15 7.45 9.46
C LYS A 156 -3.64 6.02 9.56
N SER A 157 -2.49 5.85 10.21
CA SER A 157 -2.02 4.54 10.67
C SER A 157 -2.65 4.19 12.00
N LYS A 158 -3.22 2.98 12.10
CA LYS A 158 -3.75 2.43 13.35
C LYS A 158 -3.44 0.94 13.42
N PHE A 159 -2.68 0.56 14.44
CA PHE A 159 -2.26 -0.82 14.68
C PHE A 159 -1.63 -1.50 13.45
N ALA A 160 -0.63 -0.84 12.84
CA ALA A 160 0.06 -1.35 11.65
C ALA A 160 -0.86 -1.65 10.45
N SER A 161 -1.91 -0.84 10.30
CA SER A 161 -2.78 -0.88 9.14
C SER A 161 -3.28 0.53 8.81
N LEU A 162 -3.56 0.78 7.54
CA LEU A 162 -4.18 2.02 7.10
C LEU A 162 -5.65 2.04 7.56
N ARG A 163 -6.14 3.19 7.99
CA ARG A 163 -7.57 3.43 8.25
C ARG A 163 -8.00 4.64 7.46
N TRP A 164 -8.96 4.43 6.56
CA TRP A 164 -9.50 5.46 5.70
C TRP A 164 -10.95 5.74 6.03
N TYR A 165 -11.16 6.85 6.73
CA TYR A 165 -12.48 7.36 7.06
C TYR A 165 -12.91 8.34 5.96
N MET A 166 -14.10 8.11 5.44
CA MET A 166 -14.68 8.89 4.36
C MET A 166 -16.11 9.27 4.72
N SER A 167 -16.57 10.38 4.16
CA SER A 167 -17.97 10.78 4.18
C SER A 167 -18.44 10.99 2.74
N GLY A 168 -19.70 10.63 2.47
CA GLY A 168 -20.26 10.65 1.13
C GLY A 168 -21.59 11.38 1.06
N LYS A 169 -21.91 11.90 -0.13
CA LYS A 169 -23.26 12.37 -0.47
C LYS A 169 -24.19 11.18 -0.75
N ASN A 170 -25.49 11.47 -0.83
CA ASN A 170 -26.50 10.48 -1.21
C ASN A 170 -26.20 9.90 -2.61
N ASN A 171 -26.46 8.60 -2.80
CA ASN A 171 -26.32 7.83 -4.06
C ASN A 171 -24.90 7.36 -4.45
N VAL A 172 -23.93 7.36 -3.52
CA VAL A 172 -22.68 6.63 -3.77
C VAL A 172 -22.92 5.13 -3.58
N ASP A 173 -22.36 4.31 -4.46
CA ASP A 173 -22.31 2.86 -4.28
C ASP A 173 -21.42 2.54 -3.06
N THR A 174 -22.07 2.40 -1.90
CA THR A 174 -21.42 2.13 -0.63
C THR A 174 -20.79 0.74 -0.58
N GLU A 175 -21.33 -0.23 -1.34
CA GLU A 175 -20.80 -1.60 -1.35
C GLU A 175 -19.44 -1.65 -2.02
N MET A 176 -19.30 -1.06 -3.20
CA MET A 176 -18.03 -0.98 -3.90
C MET A 176 -17.03 -0.08 -3.14
N LEU A 177 -17.49 1.02 -2.54
CA LEU A 177 -16.64 1.88 -1.71
C LEU A 177 -16.06 1.12 -0.52
N GLU A 178 -16.89 0.38 0.23
CA GLU A 178 -16.45 -0.44 1.36
C GLU A 178 -15.54 -1.58 0.93
N LEU A 179 -15.79 -2.19 -0.23
CA LEU A 179 -14.92 -3.21 -0.81
C LEU A 179 -13.53 -2.65 -1.11
N ILE A 180 -13.44 -1.48 -1.77
CA ILE A 180 -12.16 -0.82 -2.07
C ILE A 180 -11.45 -0.38 -0.79
N ARG A 181 -12.18 0.21 0.16
CA ARG A 181 -11.64 0.58 1.47
C ARG A 181 -11.05 -0.65 2.16
N SER A 182 -11.80 -1.74 2.26
CA SER A 182 -11.33 -2.97 2.90
C SER A 182 -10.15 -3.59 2.17
N ALA A 183 -10.14 -3.59 0.84
CA ALA A 183 -9.00 -4.07 0.05
C ALA A 183 -7.74 -3.24 0.28
N LEU A 184 -7.89 -1.91 0.42
CA LEU A 184 -6.78 -1.03 0.75
C LEU A 184 -6.21 -1.31 2.15
N GLU A 185 -7.08 -1.53 3.14
CA GLU A 185 -6.67 -1.92 4.49
C GLU A 185 -5.93 -3.26 4.47
N THR A 186 -6.42 -4.26 3.74
CA THR A 186 -5.73 -5.54 3.54
C THR A 186 -4.36 -5.34 2.92
N LEU A 187 -4.24 -4.55 1.85
CA LEU A 187 -2.93 -4.34 1.21
C LEU A 187 -1.95 -3.59 2.12
N SER A 188 -2.43 -2.66 2.94
CA SER A 188 -1.56 -1.84 3.79
C SER A 188 -0.74 -2.63 4.81
N VAL A 189 -1.22 -3.81 5.25
CA VAL A 189 -0.53 -4.63 6.25
C VAL A 189 0.74 -5.30 5.73
N VAL A 190 0.99 -5.23 4.41
CA VAL A 190 2.20 -5.75 3.77
C VAL A 190 3.02 -4.66 3.09
N VAL A 191 2.69 -3.38 3.31
CA VAL A 191 3.37 -2.22 2.72
C VAL A 191 4.17 -1.49 3.79
N CYS A 192 5.50 -1.47 3.66
CA CYS A 192 6.39 -0.77 4.58
C CYS A 192 6.00 0.71 4.75
N GLU A 193 5.76 1.16 5.98
CA GLU A 193 5.36 2.54 6.27
C GLU A 193 6.45 3.58 5.94
N HIS A 194 7.71 3.14 5.82
CA HIS A 194 8.85 4.04 5.57
C HIS A 194 9.21 4.17 4.09
N CYS A 195 9.39 3.05 3.38
CA CYS A 195 9.81 3.06 1.97
C CYS A 195 8.74 2.52 1.03
N GLY A 196 7.70 1.88 1.57
CA GLY A 196 6.61 1.20 0.86
C GLY A 196 6.95 -0.11 0.18
N ALA A 197 8.19 -0.59 0.26
CA ALA A 197 8.51 -1.95 -0.19
C ALA A 197 7.67 -3.00 0.57
N PRO A 198 7.55 -4.23 0.05
CA PRO A 198 6.96 -5.36 0.77
C PRO A 198 7.55 -5.47 2.17
N GLY A 199 6.69 -5.47 3.17
CA GLY A 199 7.06 -5.43 4.58
C GLY A 199 6.18 -6.34 5.41
N ILE A 200 6.61 -6.54 6.65
CA ILE A 200 5.91 -7.38 7.62
C ILE A 200 5.65 -6.60 8.89
N HIS A 201 4.72 -7.08 9.71
CA HIS A 201 4.44 -6.49 11.01
C HIS A 201 5.64 -6.63 11.95
N ARG A 202 6.00 -5.50 12.58
CA ARG A 202 7.04 -5.44 13.61
C ARG A 202 6.36 -5.14 14.95
N PRO A 203 6.29 -6.12 15.87
CA PRO A 203 5.71 -5.92 17.19
C PRO A 203 6.62 -5.04 18.07
N GLY A 204 6.02 -4.45 19.11
CA GLY A 204 6.72 -3.61 20.09
C GLY A 204 5.80 -2.54 20.67
N GLY A 205 6.37 -1.53 21.33
CA GLY A 205 5.57 -0.42 21.90
C GLY A 205 4.82 0.42 20.87
N TRP A 206 5.18 0.33 19.58
CA TRP A 206 4.44 0.91 18.47
C TRP A 206 4.41 -0.09 17.31
N HIS A 207 3.23 -0.61 17.00
CA HIS A 207 2.99 -1.53 15.89
C HIS A 207 3.21 -0.79 14.57
N ILE A 208 4.05 -1.35 13.70
CA ILE A 208 4.38 -0.76 12.40
C ILE A 208 4.57 -1.86 11.36
N ILE A 209 4.34 -1.57 10.08
CA ILE A 209 4.79 -2.43 8.97
C ILE A 209 6.13 -1.91 8.44
N LEU A 210 7.16 -2.77 8.44
CA LEU A 210 8.48 -2.42 7.89
C LEU A 210 9.09 -3.60 7.13
N CYS A 211 9.72 -3.30 5.99
CA CYS A 211 10.64 -4.24 5.35
C CYS A 211 11.90 -4.43 6.21
N ASP A 212 12.65 -5.51 5.96
CA ASP A 212 13.84 -5.86 6.77
C ASP A 212 14.85 -4.71 6.83
N SER A 213 15.17 -4.11 5.67
CA SER A 213 16.14 -3.00 5.60
C SER A 213 15.72 -1.80 6.46
N CYS A 214 14.46 -1.38 6.40
CA CYS A 214 13.98 -0.26 7.22
C CYS A 214 13.90 -0.63 8.71
N HIS A 215 13.59 -1.89 9.02
CA HIS A 215 13.58 -2.37 10.39
C HIS A 215 14.99 -2.36 11.02
N GLU A 216 16.00 -2.82 10.28
CA GLU A 216 17.39 -2.81 10.70
C GLU A 216 17.90 -1.40 11.00
N VAL A 217 17.64 -0.45 10.11
CA VAL A 217 18.00 0.97 10.32
C VAL A 217 17.37 1.51 11.61
N ARG A 218 16.07 1.28 11.80
CA ARG A 218 15.34 1.73 13.01
C ARG A 218 15.93 1.12 14.29
N GLU A 219 16.32 -0.15 14.28
CA GLU A 219 16.91 -0.80 15.44
C GLU A 219 18.33 -0.30 15.74
N GLN A 220 19.12 0.03 14.71
CA GLN A 220 20.43 0.66 14.88
C GLN A 220 20.29 2.05 15.53
N GLU A 221 19.35 2.87 15.06
CA GLU A 221 19.06 4.20 15.63
C GLU A 221 18.62 4.11 17.09
N ARG A 222 17.74 3.15 17.42
CA ARG A 222 17.30 2.90 18.80
C ARG A 222 18.44 2.50 19.72
N LYS A 223 19.33 1.62 19.25
CA LYS A 223 20.54 1.21 20.00
C LYS A 223 21.48 2.40 20.21
N ALA A 224 21.69 3.22 19.18
CA ALA A 224 22.50 4.43 19.27
C ALA A 224 21.93 5.46 20.26
N ALA A 225 20.61 5.69 20.25
CA ALA A 225 19.94 6.59 21.20
C ALA A 225 20.06 6.11 22.65
N LYS A 226 19.88 4.80 22.91
CA LYS A 226 20.08 4.21 24.24
C LYS A 226 21.53 4.35 24.72
N ALA A 227 22.51 4.14 23.83
CA ALA A 227 23.92 4.29 24.17
C ALA A 227 24.29 5.74 24.52
N LYS A 228 23.68 6.74 23.85
CA LYS A 228 23.84 8.16 24.19
C LYS A 228 23.26 8.49 25.57
N ASN A 229 22.05 8.02 25.87
CA ASN A 229 21.41 8.28 27.16
C ASN A 229 22.19 7.67 28.34
N LYS A 230 22.85 6.51 28.16
CA LYS A 230 23.68 5.88 29.19
C LYS A 230 25.02 6.60 29.45
N LYS A 231 25.50 7.41 28.50
CA LYS A 231 26.75 8.17 28.65
C LYS A 231 26.53 9.57 29.24
N GLY A 232 25.29 10.05 29.29
CA GLY A 232 24.93 11.40 29.75
C GLY A 232 24.26 11.46 31.12
N GLY A 233 24.11 10.33 31.81
CA GLY A 233 23.64 10.23 33.20
C GLY A 233 24.60 9.38 34.01
#